data_AF-A0A7S2V6S2-F1
#
_entry.id   AF-A0A7S2V6S2-F1
#
_cell.length_a   1.000
_cell.length_b   1.000
_cell.length_c   1.000
_cell.angle_alpha   90.00
_cell.angle_beta   90.00
_cell.angle_gamma   90.00
#
_symmetry.space_group_name_H-M   'P 1'
#
loop_
_entity.id
_entity.type
_entity.pdbx_description
1 polymer ?
#
loop_
_entity_poly.entity_id
_entity_poly.type
_entity_poly.pdbx_seq_one_letter_code
_entity_poly.pdbx_strand_id
1 'polypeptide(L)'
;SRPEIKWTMQCYHYERRRERDSDGTERWKETRVDTHHATMYFHYDEWEDKSDTAVARNNGYLITRLTHSKRLEFADHETELVYQREMLRFKNLNNQDTHCEFNESFDINGFKENTLMIQEGATVPSWMNFGVYSLFSVLLLTVPYRIAFCHCTGEGTFTVVKSIKCLGHGRNIHDANLLAQ
;
A
#
# COMPACT_ATOMS: atom_id res chain seq x y z
N SER A 1 -5.51 10.19 9.30
CA SER A 1 -4.69 9.34 10.18
C SER A 1 -3.24 9.52 9.82
N ARG A 2 -2.36 9.34 10.80
CA ARG A 2 -0.90 9.41 10.63
C ARG A 2 -0.44 8.26 9.72
N PRO A 3 0.34 8.50 8.66
CA PRO A 3 0.83 7.42 7.80
C PRO A 3 1.95 6.61 8.46
N GLU A 4 1.98 5.31 8.21
CA GLU A 4 3.07 4.42 8.58
C GLU A 4 3.84 4.03 7.33
N ILE A 5 5.17 4.18 7.37
CA ILE A 5 6.04 3.78 6.27
C ILE A 5 6.93 2.68 6.78
N LYS A 6 6.91 1.55 6.08
CA LYS A 6 7.57 0.32 6.48
C LYS A 6 8.42 -0.19 5.33
N TRP A 7 9.65 -0.54 5.64
CA TRP A 7 10.55 -1.23 4.75
C TRP A 7 10.74 -2.65 5.24
N THR A 8 10.69 -3.60 4.32
CA THR A 8 10.95 -5.01 4.59
C THR A 8 11.97 -5.54 3.60
N MET A 9 12.89 -6.38 4.07
CA MET A 9 13.88 -7.04 3.23
C MET A 9 13.88 -8.53 3.53
N GLN A 10 13.78 -9.35 2.49
CA GLN A 10 13.86 -10.80 2.57
C GLN A 10 15.01 -11.27 1.70
N CYS A 11 16.02 -11.91 2.29
CA CYS A 11 17.10 -12.53 1.54
C CYS A 11 16.92 -14.04 1.46
N TYR A 12 17.36 -14.61 0.34
CA TYR A 12 17.21 -16.00 0.02
C TYR A 12 18.24 -16.46 -1.02
N HIS A 13 18.38 -17.77 -1.15
CA HIS A 13 19.06 -18.42 -2.26
C HIS A 13 18.29 -19.68 -2.69
N TYR A 14 18.70 -20.29 -3.81
CA TYR A 14 18.14 -21.54 -4.26
C TYR A 14 19.10 -22.70 -3.97
N GLU A 15 18.58 -23.74 -3.33
CA GLU A 15 19.28 -25.01 -3.18
C GLU A 15 18.73 -26.04 -4.17
N ARG A 16 19.64 -26.82 -4.76
CA ARG A 16 19.27 -27.96 -5.61
C ARG A 16 19.22 -29.23 -4.78
N ARG A 17 18.05 -29.85 -4.70
CA ARG A 17 17.85 -31.14 -4.03
C ARG A 17 17.43 -32.18 -5.07
N ARG A 18 17.87 -33.42 -4.85
CA ARG A 18 17.32 -34.57 -5.57
C ARG A 18 16.09 -35.05 -4.83
N GLU A 19 14.95 -35.02 -5.50
CA GLU A 19 13.74 -35.68 -5.04
C GLU A 19 13.51 -36.92 -5.91
N ARG A 20 13.04 -38.00 -5.27
CA ARG A 20 12.60 -39.20 -5.96
C ARG A 20 11.08 -39.21 -5.94
N ASP A 21 10.48 -39.21 -7.12
CA ASP A 21 9.03 -39.30 -7.29
C ASP A 21 8.53 -40.69 -6.87
N SER A 22 7.21 -40.83 -6.67
CA SER A 22 6.56 -42.11 -6.32
C SER A 22 6.90 -43.24 -7.30
N ASP A 23 7.18 -42.88 -8.55
CA ASP A 23 7.46 -43.80 -9.65
C ASP A 23 8.97 -44.15 -9.73
N GLY A 24 9.76 -43.73 -8.74
CA GLY A 24 11.20 -44.02 -8.65
C GLY A 24 12.10 -43.14 -9.52
N THR A 25 11.53 -42.20 -10.29
CA THR A 25 12.30 -41.26 -11.12
C THR A 25 12.95 -40.20 -10.24
N GLU A 26 14.25 -39.98 -10.42
CA GLU A 26 14.98 -38.90 -9.74
C GLU A 26 14.92 -37.61 -10.56
N ARG A 27 14.57 -36.51 -9.91
CA ARG A 27 14.56 -35.18 -10.52
C ARG A 27 15.31 -34.19 -9.65
N TRP A 28 15.98 -33.25 -10.31
CA TRP A 28 16.55 -32.09 -9.64
C TRP A 28 15.44 -31.06 -9.44
N LYS A 29 15.31 -30.57 -8.20
CA LYS A 29 14.37 -29.53 -7.84
C LYS A 29 15.12 -28.40 -7.16
N GLU A 30 14.89 -27.19 -7.64
CA GLU A 30 15.35 -25.97 -6.99
C GLU A 30 14.31 -25.53 -5.96
N THR A 31 14.76 -25.29 -4.73
CA THR A 31 13.91 -24.82 -3.65
C THR A 31 14.50 -23.53 -3.10
N ARG A 32 13.66 -22.50 -2.96
CA ARG A 32 14.03 -21.25 -2.30
C ARG A 32 14.21 -21.50 -0.81
N VAL A 33 15.34 -21.04 -0.28
CA VAL A 33 15.65 -21.05 1.16
C VAL A 33 15.78 -19.61 1.61
N ASP A 34 14.85 -19.18 2.45
CA ASP A 34 14.85 -17.86 3.08
C ASP A 34 15.85 -17.85 4.23
N THR A 35 16.80 -16.91 4.22
CA THR A 35 17.94 -16.88 5.15
C THR A 35 17.93 -15.70 6.09
N HIS A 36 17.39 -14.56 5.66
CA HIS A 36 17.33 -13.35 6.48
C HIS A 36 16.06 -12.56 6.20
N HIS A 37 15.43 -12.05 7.26
CA HIS A 37 14.27 -11.16 7.17
C HIS A 37 14.49 -9.96 8.09
N ALA A 38 14.31 -8.76 7.56
CA ALA A 38 14.40 -7.52 8.31
C ALA A 38 13.22 -6.61 8.04
N THR A 39 12.85 -5.82 9.04
CA THR A 39 11.79 -4.82 8.97
C THR A 39 12.27 -3.54 9.65
N MET A 40 12.00 -2.39 9.05
CA MET A 40 12.24 -1.08 9.66
C MET A 40 11.07 -0.15 9.35
N TYR A 41 10.74 0.72 10.31
CA TYR A 41 9.76 1.78 10.12
C TYR A 41 10.51 3.10 9.92
N PHE A 42 10.13 3.86 8.91
CA PHE A 42 10.68 5.19 8.69
C PHE A 42 10.02 6.19 9.64
N HIS A 43 10.83 6.93 10.38
CA HIS A 43 10.37 7.93 11.33
C HIS A 43 10.46 9.33 10.73
N TYR A 44 9.41 10.12 10.94
CA TYR A 44 9.31 11.51 10.52
C TYR A 44 8.62 12.31 11.65
N ASP A 45 8.73 13.62 11.61
CA ASP A 45 8.26 14.48 12.70
C ASP A 45 6.82 14.95 12.43
N GLU A 46 6.59 15.48 11.23
CA GLU A 46 5.35 16.12 10.84
C GLU A 46 4.74 15.46 9.59
N TRP A 47 3.41 15.54 9.48
CA TRP A 47 2.69 15.10 8.30
C TRP A 47 1.48 16.01 8.02
N GLU A 48 1.10 16.10 6.75
CA GLU A 48 -0.03 16.88 6.26
C GLU A 48 -0.87 16.05 5.29
N ASP A 49 -2.18 16.30 5.29
CA ASP A 49 -3.11 15.73 4.32
C ASP A 49 -3.25 16.66 3.11
N LYS A 50 -2.78 16.21 1.94
CA LYS A 50 -2.87 16.95 0.66
C LYS A 50 -3.83 16.27 -0.32
N SER A 51 -4.71 15.41 0.18
CA SER A 51 -5.73 14.75 -0.64
C SER A 51 -6.61 15.78 -1.33
N ASP A 52 -6.87 15.59 -2.62
CA ASP A 52 -7.77 16.47 -3.35
C ASP A 52 -9.18 16.38 -2.76
N THR A 53 -9.85 17.52 -2.57
CA THR A 53 -11.25 17.56 -2.10
C THR A 53 -12.26 17.32 -3.21
N ALA A 54 -11.83 17.30 -4.48
CA ALA A 54 -12.67 16.98 -5.62
C ALA A 54 -12.98 15.47 -5.63
N VAL A 55 -13.91 15.06 -4.76
CA VAL A 55 -14.56 13.75 -4.86
C VAL A 55 -15.14 13.62 -6.27
N ALA A 56 -14.90 12.48 -6.92
CA ALA A 56 -15.39 12.15 -8.24
C ALA A 56 -16.78 12.75 -8.46
N ARG A 57 -16.83 13.77 -9.33
CA ARG A 57 -18.03 14.57 -9.60
C ARG A 57 -19.17 13.59 -9.87
N ASN A 58 -20.19 13.61 -9.01
CA ASN A 58 -21.30 12.67 -9.11
C ASN A 58 -21.97 12.86 -10.48
N ASN A 59 -21.79 11.89 -11.38
CA ASN A 59 -22.33 11.90 -12.75
C ASN A 59 -23.83 11.56 -12.80
N GLY A 60 -24.58 11.86 -11.73
CA GLY A 60 -26.02 11.56 -11.61
C GLY A 60 -26.34 10.13 -11.15
N TYR A 61 -25.37 9.40 -10.61
CA TYR A 61 -25.59 8.05 -10.06
C TYR A 61 -25.88 8.11 -8.56
N LEU A 62 -26.91 7.37 -8.12
CA LEU A 62 -27.26 7.27 -6.69
C LEU A 62 -26.21 6.50 -5.88
N ILE A 63 -25.52 5.56 -6.55
CA ILE A 63 -24.48 4.72 -5.96
C ILE A 63 -23.24 4.82 -6.84
N THR A 64 -22.09 5.09 -6.22
CA THR A 64 -20.80 5.21 -6.90
C THR A 64 -19.80 4.25 -6.27
N ARG A 65 -19.09 3.52 -7.12
CA ARG A 65 -17.94 2.70 -6.76
C ARG A 65 -16.72 3.61 -6.73
N LEU A 66 -16.17 3.82 -5.55
CA LEU A 66 -14.93 4.56 -5.40
C LEU A 66 -13.76 3.63 -5.23
N THR A 67 -12.79 3.80 -6.13
CA THR A 67 -11.45 3.24 -6.02
C THR A 67 -10.55 4.29 -5.40
N HIS A 68 -10.15 4.04 -4.16
CA HIS A 68 -9.19 4.87 -3.45
C HIS A 68 -7.78 4.41 -3.76
N SER A 69 -6.92 5.35 -4.11
CA SER A 69 -5.46 5.15 -4.15
C SER A 69 -4.81 5.96 -3.03
N LYS A 70 -3.57 5.62 -2.68
CA LYS A 70 -2.80 6.33 -1.66
C LYS A 70 -1.41 6.66 -2.20
N ARG A 71 -0.94 7.88 -1.94
CA ARG A 71 0.39 8.37 -2.33
C ARG A 71 1.06 9.08 -1.16
N LEU A 72 2.35 8.83 -1.03
CA LEU A 72 3.23 9.55 -0.12
C LEU A 72 3.98 10.62 -0.92
N GLU A 73 4.12 11.81 -0.33
CA GLU A 73 4.93 12.90 -0.86
C GLU A 73 5.87 13.42 0.23
N PHE A 74 7.02 13.94 -0.17
CA PHE A 74 7.93 14.64 0.74
C PHE A 74 7.58 16.13 0.74
N ALA A 75 7.55 16.74 1.94
CA ALA A 75 7.26 18.17 2.07
C ALA A 75 8.39 19.04 1.50
N ASP A 76 9.63 18.55 1.55
CA ASP A 76 10.83 19.21 1.06
C ASP A 76 11.89 18.18 0.63
N HIS A 77 12.90 18.69 -0.09
CA HIS A 77 14.01 17.86 -0.59
C HIS A 77 14.91 17.34 0.54
N GLU A 78 15.02 18.03 1.67
CA GLU A 78 15.81 17.57 2.82
C GLU A 78 15.22 16.28 3.40
N THR A 79 13.90 16.23 3.57
CA THR A 79 13.17 15.04 4.00
C THR A 79 13.36 13.88 3.03
N GLU A 80 13.30 14.15 1.73
CA GLU A 80 13.57 13.14 0.70
C GLU A 80 15.00 12.57 0.83
N LEU A 81 15.99 13.42 1.04
CA LEU A 81 17.38 12.97 1.24
C LEU A 81 17.56 12.14 2.51
N VAL A 82 16.89 12.50 3.60
CA VAL A 82 16.90 11.70 4.84
C VAL A 82 16.26 10.33 4.59
N TYR A 83 15.09 10.31 3.94
CA TYR A 83 14.40 9.09 3.57
C TYR A 83 15.27 8.14 2.72
N GLN A 84 15.83 8.65 1.63
CA GLN A 84 16.67 7.87 0.72
C GLN A 84 17.94 7.36 1.43
N ARG A 85 18.55 8.18 2.30
CA ARG A 85 19.74 7.80 3.08
C ARG A 85 19.45 6.67 4.05
N GLU A 86 18.36 6.76 4.81
CA GLU A 86 17.96 5.72 5.76
C GLU A 86 17.55 4.44 5.04
N MET A 87 16.83 4.55 3.91
CA MET A 87 16.47 3.40 3.10
C MET A 87 17.71 2.69 2.56
N LEU A 88 18.68 3.44 2.03
CA LEU A 88 19.93 2.88 1.52
C LEU A 88 20.73 2.23 2.65
N ARG A 89 20.80 2.87 3.82
CA ARG A 89 21.43 2.30 5.02
C ARG A 89 20.77 0.97 5.41
N PHE A 90 19.44 0.92 5.45
CA PHE A 90 18.71 -0.31 5.76
C PHE A 90 18.99 -1.42 4.75
N LYS A 91 18.96 -1.11 3.44
CA LYS A 91 19.28 -2.07 2.38
C LYS A 91 20.71 -2.62 2.53
N ASN A 92 21.69 -1.75 2.74
CA ASN A 92 23.09 -2.15 2.86
C ASN A 92 23.36 -3.01 4.11
N LEU A 93 22.70 -2.71 5.23
CA LEU A 93 22.85 -3.48 6.47
C LEU A 93 22.19 -4.87 6.39
N ASN A 94 21.21 -5.06 5.51
CA ASN A 94 20.40 -6.28 5.42
C ASN A 94 20.62 -7.07 4.14
N ASN A 95 21.58 -6.68 3.28
CA ASN A 95 21.97 -7.44 2.10
C ASN A 95 22.92 -8.60 2.49
N GLN A 96 22.33 -9.72 2.92
CA GLN A 96 23.07 -10.83 3.56
C GLN A 96 23.21 -12.10 2.70
N ASP A 97 22.53 -12.18 1.55
CA ASP A 97 22.55 -13.39 0.70
C ASP A 97 22.59 -13.04 -0.80
N THR A 98 22.61 -14.08 -1.64
CA THR A 98 22.70 -14.05 -3.10
C THR A 98 21.56 -13.26 -3.74
N HIS A 99 20.33 -13.44 -3.22
CA HIS A 99 19.17 -12.70 -3.66
C HIS A 99 18.52 -12.02 -2.46
N CYS A 100 18.04 -10.80 -2.67
CA CYS A 100 17.22 -10.10 -1.69
C CYS A 100 16.08 -9.36 -2.37
N GLU A 101 14.89 -9.47 -1.79
CA GLU A 101 13.68 -8.74 -2.15
C GLU A 101 13.50 -7.59 -1.15
N PHE A 102 13.44 -6.37 -1.65
CA PHE A 102 13.09 -5.19 -0.87
C PHE A 102 11.67 -4.77 -1.19
N ASN A 103 10.87 -4.53 -0.16
CA ASN A 103 9.51 -4.03 -0.29
C ASN A 103 9.29 -2.83 0.63
N GLU A 104 8.55 -1.85 0.11
CA GLU A 104 8.15 -0.64 0.79
C GLU A 104 6.63 -0.61 0.89
N SER A 105 6.10 -0.46 2.10
CA SER A 105 4.68 -0.25 2.33
C SER A 105 4.41 1.10 2.96
N PHE A 106 3.30 1.68 2.54
CA PHE A 106 2.79 2.95 3.03
C PHE A 106 1.36 2.73 3.47
N ASP A 107 1.11 2.75 4.77
CA ASP A 107 -0.16 2.36 5.36
C ASP A 107 -0.82 3.54 6.08
N ILE A 108 -2.12 3.69 5.85
CA ILE A 108 -2.93 4.74 6.45
C ILE A 108 -4.04 4.02 7.20
N ASN A 109 -4.09 4.18 8.52
CA ASN A 109 -5.12 3.51 9.33
C ASN A 109 -6.53 3.92 8.86
N GLY A 110 -7.38 2.94 8.61
CA GLY A 110 -8.75 3.11 8.11
C GLY A 110 -8.87 3.20 6.57
N PHE A 111 -7.76 3.14 5.83
CA PHE A 111 -7.80 3.16 4.37
C PHE A 111 -8.44 1.88 3.82
N LYS A 112 -9.42 2.06 2.94
CA LYS A 112 -10.07 0.99 2.19
C LYS A 112 -9.94 1.33 0.71
N GLU A 113 -9.34 0.42 -0.06
CA GLU A 113 -9.11 0.61 -1.49
C GLU A 113 -10.41 0.71 -2.29
N ASN A 114 -11.42 -0.08 -1.96
CA ASN A 114 -12.68 -0.09 -2.69
C ASN A 114 -13.83 0.17 -1.71
N THR A 115 -14.61 1.23 -1.99
CA THR A 115 -15.77 1.59 -1.17
C THR A 115 -16.96 1.92 -2.05
N LEU A 116 -18.16 1.53 -1.62
CA LEU A 116 -19.41 1.99 -2.23
C LEU A 116 -19.88 3.23 -1.51
N MET A 117 -20.01 4.33 -2.24
CA MET A 117 -20.65 5.54 -1.74
C MET A 117 -22.09 5.59 -2.22
N ILE A 118 -22.98 5.90 -1.27
CA ILE A 118 -24.40 6.15 -1.53
C ILE A 118 -24.59 7.65 -1.36
N GLN A 119 -25.27 8.28 -2.30
CA GLN A 119 -25.60 9.70 -2.21
C GLN A 119 -26.43 9.96 -0.94
N GLU A 120 -26.19 11.10 -0.29
CA GLU A 120 -26.94 11.50 0.90
C GLU A 120 -28.45 11.54 0.60
N GLY A 121 -29.24 10.83 1.41
CA GLY A 121 -30.70 10.68 1.22
C GLY A 121 -31.13 9.60 0.22
N ALA A 122 -30.21 8.95 -0.49
CA ALA A 122 -30.53 7.82 -1.35
C ALA A 122 -30.64 6.51 -0.55
N THR A 123 -31.59 5.65 -0.93
CA THR A 123 -31.74 4.30 -0.37
C THR A 123 -31.04 3.29 -1.26
N VAL A 124 -30.47 2.26 -0.63
CA VAL A 124 -29.89 1.13 -1.37
C VAL A 124 -31.03 0.42 -2.12
N PRO A 125 -30.93 0.25 -3.45
CA PRO A 125 -31.92 -0.48 -4.22
C PRO A 125 -32.12 -1.89 -3.68
N SER A 126 -33.37 -2.35 -3.64
CA SER A 126 -33.74 -3.66 -3.08
C SER A 126 -33.02 -4.83 -3.77
N TRP A 127 -32.68 -4.72 -5.05
CA TRP A 127 -31.95 -5.76 -5.79
C TRP A 127 -30.48 -5.93 -5.37
N MET A 128 -29.90 -4.97 -4.64
CA MET A 128 -28.54 -5.03 -4.10
C MET A 128 -28.45 -5.75 -2.75
N ASN A 129 -29.55 -6.30 -2.25
CA ASN A 129 -29.53 -7.04 -1.00
C ASN A 129 -28.81 -8.40 -1.15
N PHE A 130 -28.36 -8.94 -0.02
CA PHE A 130 -27.66 -10.22 0.04
C PHE A 130 -28.49 -11.39 -0.51
N GLY A 131 -29.80 -11.45 -0.22
CA GLY A 131 -30.67 -12.53 -0.67
C GLY A 131 -30.81 -12.63 -2.19
N VAL A 132 -30.94 -11.50 -2.87
CA VAL A 132 -30.99 -11.43 -4.35
C VAL A 132 -29.64 -11.85 -4.92
N TYR A 133 -28.53 -11.37 -4.37
CA TYR A 133 -27.20 -11.81 -4.80
C TYR A 133 -27.00 -13.32 -4.62
N SER A 134 -27.41 -13.88 -3.47
CA SER A 134 -27.33 -15.32 -3.19
C SER A 134 -28.17 -16.13 -4.17
N LEU A 135 -29.38 -15.69 -4.49
CA LEU A 135 -30.25 -16.34 -5.48
C LEU A 135 -29.57 -16.39 -6.86
N PHE A 136 -29.06 -15.26 -7.35
CA PHE A 136 -28.34 -15.21 -8.63
C PHE A 136 -27.07 -16.07 -8.60
N SER A 137 -26.38 -16.14 -7.46
CA SER A 137 -25.18 -16.97 -7.30
C SER A 137 -25.49 -18.46 -7.38
N VAL A 138 -26.56 -18.93 -6.72
CA VAL A 138 -27.01 -20.34 -6.77
C VAL A 138 -27.47 -20.72 -8.18
N LEU A 139 -28.08 -19.79 -8.91
CA LEU A 139 -28.51 -19.98 -10.29
C LEU A 139 -27.35 -19.85 -11.32
N LEU A 140 -26.10 -19.66 -10.86
CA LEU A 140 -24.92 -19.43 -11.71
C LEU A 140 -25.02 -18.17 -12.60
N LEU A 141 -25.88 -17.22 -12.23
CA LEU A 141 -26.11 -15.94 -12.91
C LEU A 141 -25.33 -14.78 -12.29
N THR A 142 -24.20 -15.05 -11.65
CA THR A 142 -23.35 -14.02 -11.04
C THR A 142 -22.80 -13.02 -12.07
N VAL A 143 -22.49 -13.47 -13.29
CA VAL A 143 -21.95 -12.62 -14.36
C VAL A 143 -22.96 -11.56 -14.82
N PRO A 144 -24.20 -11.90 -15.23
CA PRO A 144 -25.18 -10.89 -15.62
C PRO A 144 -25.56 -9.96 -14.45
N TYR A 145 -25.59 -10.47 -13.22
CA TYR A 145 -25.78 -9.62 -12.03
C TYR A 145 -24.67 -8.56 -11.91
N ARG A 146 -23.40 -8.95 -12.09
CA ARG A 146 -22.27 -8.01 -12.04
C ARG A 146 -22.32 -6.97 -13.16
N ILE A 147 -22.73 -7.35 -14.36
CA ILE A 147 -22.87 -6.42 -15.49
C ILE A 147 -23.96 -5.38 -15.18
N ALA A 148 -25.14 -5.81 -14.73
CA ALA A 148 -26.22 -4.91 -14.32
C ALA A 148 -25.76 -3.99 -13.18
N PHE A 149 -25.03 -4.53 -12.20
CA PHE A 149 -24.46 -3.75 -11.10
C PHE A 149 -23.53 -2.65 -11.60
N CYS A 150 -22.56 -2.99 -12.44
CA CYS A 150 -21.64 -1.99 -13.02
C CYS A 150 -22.37 -0.91 -13.82
N HIS A 151 -23.45 -1.25 -14.53
CA HIS A 151 -24.21 -0.30 -15.33
C HIS A 151 -25.07 0.65 -14.47
N CYS A 152 -25.57 0.19 -13.33
CA CYS A 152 -26.40 0.99 -12.42
C CYS A 152 -25.58 1.85 -11.43
N THR A 153 -24.28 1.60 -11.30
CA THR A 153 -23.41 2.33 -10.38
C THR A 153 -22.39 3.17 -11.13
N GLY A 154 -22.15 4.39 -10.65
CA GLY A 154 -21.04 5.22 -11.11
C GLY A 154 -19.69 4.61 -10.74
N GLU A 155 -18.63 5.11 -11.37
CA GLU A 155 -17.25 4.81 -11.02
C GLU A 155 -16.50 6.11 -10.79
N GLY A 156 -15.68 6.14 -9.74
CA GLY A 156 -14.87 7.29 -9.40
C GLY A 156 -13.57 6.86 -8.75
N THR A 157 -12.56 7.71 -8.86
CA THR A 157 -11.27 7.52 -8.21
C THR A 157 -11.02 8.66 -7.24
N PHE A 158 -10.36 8.35 -6.12
CA PHE A 158 -9.95 9.35 -5.15
C PHE A 158 -8.57 9.01 -4.62
N THR A 159 -7.64 9.95 -4.69
CA THR A 159 -6.26 9.72 -4.26
C THR A 159 -6.03 10.40 -2.92
N VAL A 160 -5.75 9.59 -1.89
CA VAL A 160 -5.30 10.09 -0.59
C VAL A 160 -3.82 10.43 -0.70
N VAL A 161 -3.45 11.70 -0.52
CA VAL A 161 -2.07 12.16 -0.57
C VAL A 161 -1.63 12.58 0.82
N LYS A 162 -0.57 11.96 1.36
CA LYS A 162 0.05 12.40 2.62
C LYS A 162 1.43 12.96 2.34
N SER A 163 1.69 14.16 2.84
CA SER A 163 3.01 14.79 2.79
C SER A 163 3.70 14.60 4.13
N ILE A 164 4.94 14.12 4.16
CA ILE A 164 5.73 13.96 5.39
C ILE A 164 6.91 14.93 5.44
N LYS A 165 7.36 15.23 6.65
CA LYS A 165 8.51 16.10 6.89
C LYS A 165 9.36 15.61 8.06
N CYS A 166 10.67 15.63 7.85
CA CYS A 166 11.66 15.47 8.91
C CYS A 166 12.16 16.86 9.31
N LEU A 167 12.06 17.20 10.59
CA LEU A 167 12.68 18.40 11.12
C LEU A 167 14.17 18.10 11.24
N GLY A 168 14.97 18.68 10.33
CA GLY A 168 16.42 18.66 10.47
C GLY A 168 16.78 19.06 11.89
N HIS A 169 17.65 18.27 12.54
CA HIS A 169 18.22 18.57 13.84
C HIS A 169 19.22 19.74 13.71
N GLY A 170 18.74 20.87 13.18
CA GLY A 170 19.47 22.10 12.87
C GLY A 170 19.34 23.16 13.98
N ARG A 171 19.23 22.74 15.25
CA ARG A 171 19.54 23.60 16.40
C ARG A 171 20.85 23.13 17.02
N ASN A 172 21.99 23.38 16.38
CA ASN A 172 23.33 23.36 16.99
C ASN A 172 24.45 23.77 16.01
N ILE A 173 24.22 24.73 15.12
CA ILE A 173 25.31 25.32 14.31
C ILE A 173 25.46 26.84 14.57
N HIS A 174 24.46 27.52 15.14
CA HIS A 174 24.59 28.92 15.52
C HIS A 174 25.20 29.17 16.91
N ASP A 175 25.17 28.20 17.83
CA ASP A 175 25.73 28.37 19.18
C ASP A 175 27.22 28.00 19.29
N ALA A 176 27.80 27.32 18.29
CA ALA A 176 29.22 26.98 18.28
C ALA A 176 30.13 28.14 17.83
N ASN A 177 29.58 29.18 17.19
CA ASN A 177 30.34 30.35 16.72
C ASN A 177 30.25 31.57 17.65
N LEU A 178 29.57 31.46 18.78
CA LEU A 178 29.48 32.53 19.80
C LEU A 178 30.34 32.26 21.05
N LEU A 179 31.10 31.16 21.08
CA LEU A 179 32.09 30.86 22.14
C LEU A 179 33.54 30.84 21.61
N ALA A 180 33.77 31.34 20.40
CA ALA A 180 35.09 31.47 19.78
C ALA A 180 35.39 32.93 19.35
N GLN A 181 34.96 33.90 20.17
CA GLN A 181 35.46 35.28 20.15
C GLN A 181 35.80 35.73 21.57
#